data_AF-A0A2T2S9D4-F1
#
_entry.id   AF-A0A2T2S9D4-F1
#
_cell.length_a   1.000
_cell.length_b   1.000
_cell.length_c   1.000
_cell.angle_alpha   90.00
_cell.angle_beta   90.00
_cell.angle_gamma   90.00
#
_symmetry.space_group_name_H-M   'P 1'
#
loop_
_entity.id
_entity.type
_entity.pdbx_description
1 polymer ?
#
loop_
_entity_poly.entity_id
_entity_poly.type
_entity_poly.pdbx_seq_one_letter_code
_entity_poly.pdbx_strand_id
1 'polypeptide(L)'
;LAASVLSPAGPRGWRPYRWVGVLVGLLLFVSSPHSVSAQSPRAALDPLTGHWEGAFVAYTPEGEQVDSITATHRYRWDGDVQVGTQVDRYPDGRVVQKTARNYVNDDGVLVCEVDQSDGTTITYRGRVSNGALVWHRRTEAGLIETFRERVVETSSGLEYRIDGFGVYPSEDGSRSYLQFVGRYRAVHQDVSKGRE
;
A
#
# COMPACT_ATOMS: atom_id res chain seq x y z
N LEU A 1 38.69 -30.87 45.21
CA LEU A 1 39.00 -30.63 46.63
C LEU A 1 38.04 -29.53 47.08
N ALA A 2 36.86 -29.91 47.57
CA ALA A 2 36.56 -30.01 49.01
C ALA A 2 36.85 -28.67 49.68
N ALA A 3 35.84 -27.90 50.08
CA ALA A 3 35.25 -27.91 51.41
C ALA A 3 35.05 -26.41 51.77
N SER A 4 34.20 -25.92 52.65
CA SER A 4 33.12 -26.44 53.48
C SER A 4 32.67 -25.25 54.35
N VAL A 5 31.35 -25.06 54.45
CA VAL A 5 30.60 -24.97 55.73
C VAL A 5 30.97 -23.84 56.72
N LEU A 6 29.99 -23.02 57.09
CA LEU A 6 29.40 -22.90 58.44
C LEU A 6 28.73 -21.53 58.67
N SER A 7 27.46 -21.60 59.11
CA SER A 7 26.66 -20.56 59.78
C SER A 7 27.25 -20.23 61.18
N PRO A 8 26.50 -19.69 62.17
CA PRO A 8 25.41 -18.70 62.25
C PRO A 8 25.74 -17.58 63.29
N ALA A 9 24.91 -16.54 63.43
CA ALA A 9 24.54 -15.92 64.72
C ALA A 9 23.68 -14.65 64.52
N GLY A 10 22.45 -14.66 65.03
CA GLY A 10 21.83 -13.45 65.59
C GLY A 10 22.32 -13.23 67.04
N PRO A 11 21.74 -12.32 67.88
CA PRO A 11 20.41 -11.72 67.75
C PRO A 11 20.23 -10.25 68.26
N ARG A 12 19.00 -9.75 68.09
CA ARG A 12 18.22 -8.80 68.95
C ARG A 12 18.68 -7.34 69.16
N GLY A 13 17.79 -6.43 68.75
CA GLY A 13 17.64 -5.07 69.31
C GLY A 13 16.44 -4.33 68.70
N TRP A 14 15.32 -4.23 69.43
CA TRP A 14 14.13 -3.45 69.08
C TRP A 14 14.33 -1.95 69.33
N ARG A 15 13.87 -1.07 68.41
CA ARG A 15 12.69 -0.21 68.61
C ARG A 15 12.31 0.56 67.31
N PRO A 16 11.03 0.98 67.18
CA PRO A 16 10.38 1.22 65.90
C PRO A 16 10.28 2.72 65.56
N TYR A 17 10.32 3.04 64.27
CA TYR A 17 9.67 4.24 63.75
C TYR A 17 8.91 3.90 62.48
N ARG A 18 7.58 4.06 62.56
CA ARG A 18 6.66 4.25 61.44
C ARG A 18 7.15 5.41 60.58
N TRP A 19 6.94 5.36 59.27
CA TRP A 19 6.20 6.35 58.45
C TRP A 19 6.47 6.06 56.96
N VAL A 20 5.39 5.83 56.20
CA VAL A 20 5.18 6.14 54.77
C VAL A 20 6.10 5.42 53.77
N GLY A 21 5.65 4.47 52.94
CA GLY A 21 4.47 4.54 52.09
C GLY A 21 4.87 4.97 50.68
N VAL A 22 5.24 4.01 49.81
CA VAL A 22 5.01 4.09 48.35
C VAL A 22 4.72 2.67 47.86
N LEU A 23 3.44 2.39 47.64
CA LEU A 23 2.98 1.26 46.82
C LEU A 23 3.37 1.60 45.38
N VAL A 24 4.39 0.92 44.84
CA VAL A 24 4.61 0.92 43.39
C VAL A 24 3.52 0.03 42.79
N GLY A 25 2.40 0.66 42.42
CA GLY A 25 1.38 0.04 41.60
C GLY A 25 1.94 -0.21 40.21
N LEU A 26 2.27 -1.47 39.93
CA LEU A 26 2.60 -1.95 38.59
C LEU A 26 1.30 -1.89 37.75
N LEU A 27 1.06 -0.76 37.09
CA LEU A 27 0.06 -0.65 36.03
C LEU A 27 0.52 -1.53 34.87
N LEU A 28 0.05 -2.78 34.86
CA LEU A 28 0.01 -3.61 33.67
C LEU A 28 -0.96 -2.95 32.69
N PHE A 29 -0.46 -2.03 31.87
CA PHE A 29 -1.10 -1.73 30.61
C PHE A 29 -1.01 -3.00 29.77
N VAL A 30 -2.04 -3.83 29.88
CA VAL A 30 -2.38 -4.81 28.85
C VAL A 30 -2.79 -3.98 27.65
N SER A 31 -1.80 -3.55 26.87
CA SER A 31 -2.02 -3.07 25.52
C SER A 31 -2.60 -4.26 24.77
N SER A 32 -3.92 -4.37 24.71
CA SER A 32 -4.58 -5.29 23.80
C SER A 32 -3.94 -5.05 22.44
N PRO A 33 -3.22 -6.02 21.86
CA PRO A 33 -2.77 -5.88 20.49
C PRO A 33 -4.06 -5.67 19.71
N HIS A 34 -4.22 -4.49 19.11
CA HIS A 34 -5.19 -4.35 18.05
C HIS A 34 -4.72 -5.36 17.02
N SER A 35 -5.36 -6.53 17.01
CA SER A 35 -5.22 -7.50 15.95
C SER A 35 -5.70 -6.76 14.71
N VAL A 36 -4.77 -6.13 14.00
CA VAL A 36 -4.97 -5.74 12.63
C VAL A 36 -5.24 -7.06 11.94
N SER A 37 -6.52 -7.40 11.79
CA SER A 37 -6.93 -8.54 11.00
C SER A 37 -6.22 -8.36 9.66
N ALA A 38 -5.32 -9.28 9.32
CA ALA A 38 -4.63 -9.25 8.05
C ALA A 38 -5.74 -9.39 6.98
N GLN A 39 -6.17 -8.26 6.42
CA GLN A 39 -7.14 -8.24 5.34
C GLN A 39 -6.62 -9.19 4.26
N SER A 40 -7.48 -10.07 3.76
CA SER A 40 -7.07 -10.98 2.70
C SER A 40 -6.54 -10.16 1.52
N PRO A 41 -5.45 -10.57 0.84
CA PRO A 41 -4.90 -9.81 -0.28
C PRO A 41 -5.94 -9.50 -1.35
N ARG A 42 -6.89 -10.41 -1.55
CA ARG A 42 -8.07 -10.20 -2.41
C ARG A 42 -8.96 -9.06 -1.91
N ALA A 43 -9.36 -9.07 -0.64
CA ALA A 43 -10.24 -8.04 -0.08
C ALA A 43 -9.60 -6.63 -0.14
N ALA A 44 -8.27 -6.53 -0.23
CA ALA A 44 -7.59 -5.25 -0.42
C ALA A 44 -7.84 -4.61 -1.80
N LEU A 45 -8.31 -5.38 -2.79
CA LEU A 45 -8.71 -4.89 -4.11
C LEU A 45 -10.11 -4.26 -4.11
N ASP A 46 -10.99 -4.64 -3.16
CA ASP A 46 -12.40 -4.22 -3.16
C ASP A 46 -12.58 -2.70 -3.25
N PRO A 47 -11.86 -1.87 -2.48
CA PRO A 47 -12.01 -0.42 -2.54
C PRO A 47 -11.69 0.17 -3.92
N LEU A 48 -10.85 -0.48 -4.73
CA LEU A 48 -10.52 -0.01 -6.07
C LEU A 48 -11.62 -0.26 -7.10
N THR A 49 -12.59 -1.13 -6.80
CA THR A 49 -13.70 -1.46 -7.71
C THR A 49 -14.56 -0.22 -7.96
N GLY A 50 -14.78 0.11 -9.22
CA GLY A 50 -15.53 1.31 -9.60
C GLY A 50 -14.96 1.99 -10.83
N HIS A 51 -15.35 3.25 -11.01
CA HIS A 51 -14.94 4.11 -12.10
C HIS A 51 -14.28 5.36 -11.53
N TRP A 52 -13.04 5.60 -11.92
CA TRP A 52 -12.18 6.66 -11.37
C TRP A 52 -11.60 7.49 -12.50
N GLU A 53 -11.54 8.80 -12.33
CA GLU A 53 -10.92 9.71 -13.30
C GLU A 53 -10.18 10.85 -12.62
N GLY A 54 -9.05 11.23 -13.19
CA GLY A 54 -8.24 12.34 -12.69
C GLY A 54 -6.84 12.35 -13.28
N ALA A 55 -5.97 13.13 -12.67
CA ALA A 55 -4.62 13.35 -13.16
C ALA A 55 -3.65 12.28 -12.66
N PHE A 56 -2.72 11.87 -13.52
CA PHE A 56 -1.52 11.14 -13.17
C PHE A 56 -0.31 11.96 -13.62
N VAL A 57 0.53 12.34 -12.68
CA VAL A 57 1.61 13.31 -12.88
C VAL A 57 2.95 12.67 -12.52
N ALA A 58 3.96 12.92 -13.35
CA ALA A 58 5.33 12.49 -13.11
C ALA A 58 6.21 13.69 -12.75
N TYR A 59 7.05 13.52 -11.74
CA TYR A 59 8.00 14.51 -11.26
C TYR A 59 9.43 13.97 -11.25
N THR A 60 10.42 14.86 -11.39
CA THR A 60 11.81 14.56 -11.05
C THR A 60 11.97 14.38 -9.52
N PRO A 61 13.11 13.85 -9.03
CA PRO A 61 13.37 13.77 -7.60
C PRO A 61 13.37 15.13 -6.88
N GLU A 62 13.69 16.21 -7.61
CA GLU A 62 13.70 17.59 -7.13
C GLU A 62 12.30 18.21 -7.08
N GLY A 63 11.28 17.50 -7.59
CA GLY A 63 9.88 17.95 -7.59
C GLY A 63 9.48 18.76 -8.82
N GLU A 64 10.28 18.78 -9.88
CA GLU A 64 9.91 19.39 -11.15
C GLU A 64 8.94 18.47 -11.90
N GLN A 65 7.81 19.02 -12.36
CA GLN A 65 6.85 18.24 -13.16
C GLN A 65 7.40 18.03 -14.57
N VAL A 66 7.46 16.77 -15.01
CA VAL A 66 7.98 16.40 -16.35
C VAL A 66 6.91 15.83 -17.28
N ASP A 67 5.82 15.28 -16.73
CA ASP A 67 4.69 14.78 -17.53
C ASP A 67 3.38 14.84 -16.72
N SER A 68 2.25 14.92 -17.42
CA SER A 68 0.91 14.87 -16.83
C SER A 68 -0.10 14.37 -17.85
N ILE A 69 -0.85 13.34 -17.46
CA ILE A 69 -1.95 12.78 -18.25
C ILE A 69 -3.26 12.80 -17.46
N THR A 70 -4.38 12.78 -18.17
CA THR A 70 -5.68 12.43 -17.56
C THR A 70 -5.91 10.95 -17.78
N ALA A 71 -6.07 10.19 -16.69
CA ALA A 71 -6.32 8.77 -16.73
C ALA A 71 -7.72 8.43 -16.18
N THR A 72 -8.42 7.57 -16.91
CA THR A 72 -9.70 6.99 -16.52
C THR A 72 -9.50 5.50 -16.24
N HIS A 73 -9.83 5.04 -15.03
CA HIS A 73 -9.75 3.65 -14.60
C HIS A 73 -11.15 3.08 -14.37
N ARG A 74 -11.41 1.86 -14.83
CA ARG A 74 -12.63 1.13 -14.51
C ARG A 74 -12.29 -0.28 -14.08
N TYR A 75 -12.59 -0.63 -12.83
CA TYR A 75 -12.37 -1.96 -12.27
C TYR A 75 -13.71 -2.62 -11.93
N ARG A 76 -13.82 -3.92 -12.23
CA ARG A 76 -14.95 -4.77 -11.86
C ARG A 76 -14.47 -6.17 -11.51
N TRP A 77 -15.27 -6.90 -10.75
CA TRP A 77 -15.02 -8.33 -10.51
C TRP A 77 -15.48 -9.17 -11.70
N ASP A 78 -14.71 -10.21 -12.01
CA ASP A 78 -14.99 -11.27 -12.97
C ASP A 78 -14.58 -12.61 -12.33
N GLY A 79 -15.54 -13.24 -11.63
CA GLY A 79 -15.26 -14.36 -10.74
C GLY A 79 -14.19 -14.01 -9.71
N ASP A 80 -13.05 -14.71 -9.77
CA ASP A 80 -11.95 -14.52 -8.84
C ASP A 80 -10.93 -13.43 -9.20
N VAL A 81 -11.09 -12.80 -10.36
CA VAL A 81 -10.17 -11.79 -10.88
C VAL A 81 -10.86 -10.42 -10.89
N GLN A 82 -10.18 -9.38 -10.43
CA GLN A 82 -10.63 -8.01 -10.68
C GLN A 82 -10.03 -7.55 -12.01
N VAL A 83 -10.89 -7.33 -13.01
CA VAL A 83 -10.49 -6.87 -14.33
C VAL A 83 -10.61 -5.35 -14.43
N GLY A 84 -9.66 -4.73 -15.11
CA GLY A 84 -9.52 -3.29 -15.24
C GLY A 84 -9.39 -2.84 -16.69
N THR A 85 -9.90 -1.65 -16.99
CA THR A 85 -9.53 -0.89 -18.19
C THR A 85 -8.97 0.46 -17.76
N GLN A 86 -7.87 0.88 -18.37
CA GLN A 86 -7.29 2.21 -18.19
C GLN A 86 -7.24 2.93 -19.55
N VAL A 87 -7.66 4.20 -19.56
CA VAL A 87 -7.56 5.08 -20.72
C VAL A 87 -6.76 6.31 -20.32
N ASP A 88 -5.59 6.46 -20.92
CA ASP A 88 -4.66 7.57 -20.71
C ASP A 88 -4.84 8.57 -21.85
N ARG A 89 -5.11 9.84 -21.51
CA ARG A 89 -5.21 10.96 -22.45
C ARG A 89 -4.06 11.92 -22.21
N TYR A 90 -3.23 12.09 -23.24
CA TYR A 90 -2.05 12.94 -23.22
C TYR A 90 -2.39 14.37 -23.66
N PRO A 91 -1.60 15.38 -23.24
CA PRO A 91 -1.80 16.77 -23.66
C PRO A 91 -1.70 16.99 -25.18
N ASP A 92 -0.95 16.13 -25.88
CA ASP A 92 -0.79 16.15 -27.34
C ASP A 92 -1.99 15.54 -28.11
N GLY A 93 -3.02 15.08 -27.41
CA GLY A 93 -4.21 14.44 -27.98
C GLY A 93 -4.08 12.94 -28.18
N ARG A 94 -2.93 12.33 -27.89
CA ARG A 94 -2.76 10.88 -27.94
C ARG A 94 -3.64 10.21 -26.87
N VAL A 95 -4.22 9.06 -27.24
CA VAL A 95 -5.01 8.22 -26.35
C VAL A 95 -4.41 6.83 -26.33
N VAL A 96 -4.13 6.30 -25.14
CA VAL A 96 -3.61 4.95 -24.95
C VAL A 96 -4.57 4.17 -24.07
N GLN A 97 -4.94 2.97 -24.49
CA GLN A 97 -5.82 2.08 -23.74
C GLN A 97 -5.05 0.84 -23.30
N LYS A 98 -5.30 0.43 -22.05
CA LYS A 98 -4.69 -0.75 -21.40
C LYS A 98 -5.77 -1.57 -20.73
N THR A 99 -5.55 -2.88 -20.62
CA THR A 99 -6.36 -3.77 -19.77
C THR A 99 -5.53 -4.30 -18.62
N ALA A 100 -6.18 -4.57 -17.49
CA ALA A 100 -5.51 -5.08 -16.31
C ALA A 100 -6.26 -6.27 -15.70
N ARG A 101 -5.52 -7.16 -15.05
CA ARG A 101 -6.04 -8.28 -14.25
C ARG A 101 -5.34 -8.28 -12.90
N ASN A 102 -6.11 -8.12 -11.83
CA ASN A 102 -5.64 -8.24 -10.47
C ASN A 102 -6.18 -9.52 -9.85
N TYR A 103 -5.31 -10.37 -9.31
CA TYR A 103 -5.70 -11.65 -8.71
C TYR A 103 -4.70 -12.08 -7.64
N VAL A 104 -5.09 -13.05 -6.82
CA VAL A 104 -4.18 -13.75 -5.90
C VAL A 104 -3.82 -15.07 -6.55
N ASN A 105 -2.54 -15.33 -6.76
CA ASN A 105 -2.08 -16.59 -7.35
C ASN A 105 -2.13 -17.74 -6.33
N ASP A 106 -1.80 -18.96 -6.76
CA ASP A 106 -1.82 -20.16 -5.92
C ASP A 106 -0.86 -20.09 -4.71
N ASP A 107 0.20 -19.26 -4.81
CA ASP A 107 1.15 -19.00 -3.72
C ASP A 107 0.64 -17.95 -2.71
N GLY A 108 -0.57 -17.42 -2.90
CA GLY A 108 -1.13 -16.36 -2.07
C GLY A 108 -0.57 -14.96 -2.37
N VAL A 109 0.18 -14.80 -3.45
CA VAL A 109 0.78 -13.53 -3.87
C VAL A 109 -0.23 -12.74 -4.69
N LEU A 110 -0.36 -11.46 -4.37
CA LEU A 110 -1.16 -10.55 -5.18
C LEU A 110 -0.41 -10.22 -6.48
N VAL A 111 -1.07 -10.35 -7.62
CA VAL A 111 -0.50 -10.11 -8.95
C VAL A 111 -1.37 -9.11 -9.69
N CYS A 112 -0.73 -8.17 -10.39
CA CYS A 112 -1.35 -7.28 -11.35
C CYS A 112 -0.66 -7.47 -12.71
N GLU A 113 -1.42 -7.88 -13.71
CA GLU A 113 -0.99 -7.96 -15.10
C GLU A 113 -1.63 -6.82 -15.87
N VAL A 114 -0.83 -6.08 -16.64
CA VAL A 114 -1.29 -4.97 -17.48
C VAL A 114 -0.90 -5.26 -18.92
N ASP A 115 -1.89 -5.49 -19.77
CA ASP A 115 -1.70 -5.67 -21.20
C ASP A 115 -1.64 -4.32 -21.89
N GLN A 116 -0.56 -4.12 -22.64
CA GLN A 116 -0.28 -2.92 -23.42
C GLN A 116 -0.81 -3.05 -24.84
N SER A 117 -0.97 -1.91 -25.52
CA SER A 117 -1.41 -1.87 -26.91
C SER A 117 -0.44 -2.51 -27.90
N ASP A 118 0.83 -2.66 -27.53
CA ASP A 118 1.86 -3.31 -28.33
C ASP A 118 1.89 -4.84 -28.18
N GLY A 119 0.94 -5.41 -27.40
CA GLY A 119 0.85 -6.84 -27.12
C GLY A 119 1.75 -7.32 -25.99
N THR A 120 2.51 -6.45 -25.35
CA THR A 120 3.31 -6.81 -24.17
C THR A 120 2.45 -6.82 -22.91
N THR A 121 2.78 -7.72 -21.97
CA THR A 121 2.16 -7.75 -20.64
C THR A 121 3.20 -7.34 -19.60
N ILE A 122 2.85 -6.36 -18.77
CA ILE A 122 3.62 -5.97 -17.61
C ILE A 122 3.05 -6.66 -16.38
N THR A 123 3.90 -7.36 -15.62
CA THR A 123 3.50 -8.00 -14.36
C THR A 123 4.09 -7.28 -13.16
N TYR A 124 3.24 -6.96 -12.18
CA TYR A 124 3.62 -6.46 -10.86
C TYR A 124 3.29 -7.50 -9.80
N ARG A 125 4.13 -7.57 -8.78
CA ARG A 125 3.86 -8.29 -7.53
C ARG A 125 3.37 -7.31 -6.48
N GLY A 126 2.25 -7.63 -5.87
CA GLY A 126 1.55 -6.83 -4.89
C GLY A 126 1.73 -7.34 -3.47
N ARG A 127 1.60 -6.44 -2.50
CA ARG A 127 1.38 -6.76 -1.10
C ARG A 127 0.47 -5.74 -0.45
N VAL A 128 -0.22 -6.13 0.63
CA VAL A 128 -0.99 -5.21 1.46
C VAL A 128 -0.05 -4.61 2.51
N SER A 129 -0.05 -3.29 2.66
CA SER A 129 0.75 -2.57 3.66
C SER A 129 0.02 -1.30 4.12
N ASN A 130 -0.29 -1.23 5.42
CA ASN A 130 -0.95 -0.07 6.05
C ASN A 130 -2.20 0.40 5.29
N GLY A 131 -3.13 -0.52 5.01
CA GLY A 131 -4.39 -0.24 4.31
C GLY A 131 -4.23 0.19 2.85
N ALA A 132 -3.07 -0.04 2.25
CA ALA A 132 -2.80 0.24 0.85
C ALA A 132 -2.26 -1.00 0.15
N LEU A 133 -2.49 -1.07 -1.16
CA LEU A 133 -1.84 -2.01 -2.05
C LEU A 133 -0.50 -1.42 -2.46
N VAL A 134 0.56 -2.22 -2.42
CA VAL A 134 1.88 -1.85 -2.90
C VAL A 134 2.27 -2.79 -4.02
N TRP A 135 2.27 -2.28 -5.24
CA TRP A 135 2.72 -2.97 -6.44
C TRP A 135 4.20 -2.71 -6.68
N HIS A 136 4.92 -3.74 -7.09
CA HIS A 136 6.34 -3.65 -7.38
C HIS A 136 6.71 -4.51 -8.58
N ARG A 137 7.56 -3.99 -9.45
CA ARG A 137 8.26 -4.78 -10.47
C ARG A 137 9.72 -4.37 -10.57
N ARG A 138 10.54 -5.33 -10.98
CA ARG A 138 11.94 -5.12 -11.34
C ARG A 138 12.28 -5.99 -12.55
N THR A 139 12.99 -5.43 -13.52
CA THR A 139 13.48 -6.18 -14.69
C THR A 139 14.97 -6.43 -14.62
N GLU A 140 15.47 -7.36 -15.44
CA GLU A 140 16.92 -7.64 -15.56
C GLU A 140 17.70 -6.42 -16.06
N ALA A 141 17.10 -5.62 -16.95
CA ALA A 141 17.67 -4.35 -17.43
C ALA A 141 17.81 -3.29 -16.33
N GLY A 142 17.27 -3.53 -15.13
CA GLY A 142 17.38 -2.62 -13.98
C GLY A 142 16.24 -1.61 -13.87
N LEU A 143 15.17 -1.75 -14.66
CA LEU A 143 13.94 -0.99 -14.45
C LEU A 143 13.34 -1.39 -13.10
N ILE A 144 12.92 -0.40 -12.32
CA ILE A 144 12.20 -0.59 -11.07
C ILE A 144 10.98 0.32 -11.08
N GLU A 145 9.83 -0.20 -10.69
CA GLU A 145 8.65 0.62 -10.42
C GLU A 145 7.97 0.13 -9.14
N THR A 146 7.49 1.08 -8.35
CA THR A 146 6.70 0.82 -7.16
C THR A 146 5.54 1.80 -7.09
N PHE A 147 4.35 1.28 -6.85
CA PHE A 147 3.13 2.07 -6.71
C PHE A 147 2.42 1.71 -5.42
N ARG A 148 2.01 2.71 -4.65
CA ARG A 148 1.15 2.59 -3.49
C ARG A 148 -0.23 3.09 -3.85
N GLU A 149 -1.18 2.18 -3.88
CA GLU A 149 -2.56 2.41 -4.28
C GLU A 149 -3.51 2.30 -3.08
N ARG A 150 -4.45 3.25 -2.97
CA ARG A 150 -5.47 3.25 -1.91
C ARG A 150 -6.65 4.13 -2.30
N VAL A 151 -7.82 3.81 -1.75
CA VAL A 151 -8.94 4.74 -1.73
C VAL A 151 -9.00 5.39 -0.35
N VAL A 152 -9.19 6.71 -0.32
CA VAL A 152 -9.34 7.48 0.91
C VAL A 152 -10.61 8.31 0.86
N GLU A 153 -11.20 8.57 2.02
CA GLU A 153 -12.28 9.55 2.14
C GLU A 153 -11.70 10.96 2.27
N THR A 154 -12.27 11.91 1.55
CA THR A 154 -11.93 13.33 1.59
C THR A 154 -13.19 14.15 1.82
N SER A 155 -13.04 15.45 2.10
CA SER A 155 -14.19 16.37 2.17
C SER A 155 -14.98 16.47 0.86
N SER A 156 -14.37 16.11 -0.28
CA SER A 156 -15.02 16.06 -1.60
C SER A 156 -15.54 14.66 -1.99
N GLY A 157 -15.49 13.69 -1.08
CA GLY A 157 -15.87 12.29 -1.33
C GLY A 157 -14.67 11.35 -1.47
N LEU A 158 -14.90 10.16 -2.00
CA LEU A 158 -13.85 9.14 -2.17
C LEU A 158 -12.85 9.56 -3.25
N GLU A 159 -11.57 9.38 -2.95
CA GLU A 159 -10.47 9.61 -3.87
C GLU A 159 -9.60 8.36 -3.96
N TYR A 160 -9.45 7.84 -5.19
CA TYR A 160 -8.45 6.84 -5.49
C TYR A 160 -7.09 7.55 -5.67
N ARG A 161 -6.07 7.06 -4.97
CA ARG A 161 -4.72 7.63 -4.94
C ARG A 161 -3.70 6.60 -5.37
N ILE A 162 -2.78 7.04 -6.22
CA ILE A 162 -1.54 6.36 -6.53
C ILE A 162 -0.39 7.28 -6.12
N ASP A 163 0.55 6.76 -5.34
CA ASP A 163 1.83 7.40 -5.08
C ASP A 163 2.93 6.41 -5.43
N GLY A 164 3.90 6.78 -6.26
CA GLY A 164 4.90 5.83 -6.72
C GLY A 164 6.25 6.43 -7.05
N PHE A 165 7.18 5.56 -7.42
CA PHE A 165 8.45 5.96 -8.01
C PHE A 165 8.88 4.95 -9.06
N GLY A 166 9.69 5.41 -10.01
CA GLY A 166 10.29 4.62 -11.07
C GLY A 166 11.78 4.91 -11.20
N VAL A 167 12.54 3.88 -11.56
CA VAL A 167 13.94 3.96 -11.98
C VAL A 167 14.02 3.35 -13.36
N TYR A 168 14.43 4.13 -14.34
CA TYR A 168 14.47 3.73 -15.75
C TYR A 168 15.91 3.76 -16.25
N PRO A 169 16.46 2.60 -16.67
CA PRO A 169 17.79 2.55 -17.26
C PRO A 169 17.81 3.19 -18.65
N SER A 170 18.91 3.85 -18.98
CA SER A 170 19.20 4.38 -20.30
C SER A 170 20.31 3.57 -20.98
N GLU A 171 20.37 3.61 -22.32
CA GLU A 171 21.39 2.90 -23.10
C GLU A 171 22.82 3.37 -22.81
N ASP A 172 22.98 4.65 -22.44
CA ASP A 172 24.27 5.25 -22.06
C ASP A 172 24.74 4.87 -20.64
N GLY A 173 23.99 4.00 -19.95
CA GLY A 173 24.25 3.57 -18.58
C GLY A 173 23.75 4.54 -17.50
N SER A 174 23.19 5.70 -17.89
CA SER A 174 22.51 6.60 -16.96
C SER A 174 21.18 6.02 -16.48
N ARG A 175 20.58 6.68 -15.49
CA ARG A 175 19.27 6.30 -14.94
C ARG A 175 18.42 7.54 -14.73
N SER A 176 17.17 7.45 -15.17
CA SER A 176 16.14 8.42 -14.86
C SER A 176 15.35 7.97 -13.63
N TYR A 177 15.11 8.89 -12.71
CA TYR A 177 14.34 8.67 -11.50
C TYR A 177 13.08 9.52 -11.58
N LEU A 178 11.93 8.90 -11.39
CA LEU A 178 10.65 9.60 -11.43
C LEU A 178 9.85 9.33 -10.17
N GLN A 179 9.10 10.33 -9.72
CA GLN A 179 8.05 10.21 -8.72
C GLN A 179 6.70 10.32 -9.42
N PHE A 180 5.73 9.54 -8.98
CA PHE A 180 4.41 9.46 -9.60
C PHE A 180 3.31 9.81 -8.60
N VAL A 181 2.35 10.62 -9.04
CA VAL A 181 1.20 11.04 -8.24
C VAL A 181 -0.06 10.93 -9.08
N GLY A 182 -0.93 9.98 -8.73
CA GLY A 182 -2.27 9.81 -9.28
C GLY A 182 -3.32 10.26 -8.26
N ARG A 183 -4.27 11.10 -8.69
CA ARG A 183 -5.41 11.56 -7.87
C ARG A 183 -6.68 11.48 -8.70
N TYR A 184 -7.57 10.57 -8.33
CA TYR A 184 -8.75 10.24 -9.11
C TYR A 184 -10.01 10.34 -8.27
N ARG A 185 -11.04 10.97 -8.83
CA ARG A 185 -12.37 11.03 -8.23
C ARG A 185 -13.25 9.94 -8.82
N ALA A 186 -14.21 9.47 -8.04
CA ALA A 186 -15.22 8.56 -8.55
C ALA A 186 -16.07 9.27 -9.64
N VAL A 187 -16.17 8.67 -10.82
CA VAL A 187 -17.03 9.15 -11.91
C VAL A 187 -18.35 8.40 -11.80
N HIS A 188 -19.38 9.05 -11.27
CA HIS A 188 -20.75 8.53 -11.08
C HIS A 188 -20.84 7.03 -10.76
N GLN A 189 -21.00 6.70 -9.47
CA GLN A 189 -21.64 5.45 -9.10
C GLN A 189 -23.12 5.57 -9.51
N ASP A 190 -23.57 4.70 -10.41
CA ASP A 190 -24.97 4.63 -10.81
C ASP A 190 -25.82 4.35 -9.57
N VAL A 191 -26.48 5.36 -9.03
CA VAL A 191 -27.40 5.23 -7.89
C VAL A 191 -28.82 4.89 -8.37
N SER A 192 -28.97 4.49 -9.63
CA SER A 192 -30.24 4.01 -10.14
C SER A 192 -30.52 2.61 -9.56
N LYS A 193 -31.16 2.59 -8.38
CA LYS A 193 -32.24 1.63 -8.14
C LYS A 193 -33.39 1.97 -9.10
N GLY A 194 -33.19 1.72 -10.39
CA GLY A 194 -34.14 1.95 -11.46
C GLY A 194 -34.74 0.63 -11.92
N ARG A 195 -35.89 0.30 -11.34
CA ARG A 195 -36.79 -0.75 -11.78
C ARG A 195 -37.43 -0.31 -13.09
N GLU A 196 -37.37 -1.15 -14.12
CA GLU A 196 -38.45 -1.42 -15.09
C GLU A 196 -38.23 -2.80 -15.72
#